data_AF-A0AAX3AAX4-F1
#
_entry.id   AF-A0AAX3AAX4-F1
#
_cell.length_a   1.000
_cell.length_b   1.000
_cell.length_c   1.000
_cell.angle_alpha   90.00
_cell.angle_beta   90.00
_cell.angle_gamma   90.00
#
_symmetry.space_group_name_H-M   'P 1'
#
loop_
_entity.id
_entity.type
_entity.pdbx_description
1 polymer ?
#
loop_
_entity_poly.entity_id
_entity_poly.type
_entity_poly.pdbx_seq_one_letter_code
_entity_poly.pdbx_strand_id
1 'polypeptide(L)'
;MSDINELLQHLSDEDRANHLKALAAVKSAFAEYTKVEVDNPALIENLPAVREHVLSGGAIELDLEAAIASLKAEPSISASLIAAELEEAQHATIRRETEGMSRQARMTYARERGLDRPRSDVSSSMTLSEHLAVLKGLGPQQRMAYARRHGIS
;
A
#
# COMPACT_ATOMS: atom_id res chain seq x y z
N MET A 1 24.76 -12.27 -8.24
CA MET A 1 23.77 -12.96 -9.10
C MET A 1 23.38 -11.98 -10.19
N SER A 2 23.40 -12.38 -11.46
CA SER A 2 22.98 -11.48 -12.56
C SER A 2 21.48 -11.21 -12.49
N ASP A 3 21.15 -9.93 -12.67
CA ASP A 3 19.77 -9.43 -12.73
C ASP A 3 19.10 -10.00 -13.99
N ILE A 4 17.85 -10.46 -13.85
CA ILE A 4 17.10 -10.97 -15.01
C ILE A 4 16.94 -9.88 -16.08
N ASN A 5 16.94 -8.60 -15.68
CA ASN A 5 16.91 -7.46 -16.59
C ASN A 5 18.11 -7.38 -17.53
N GLU A 6 19.29 -7.88 -17.13
CA GLU A 6 20.45 -7.98 -18.01
C GLU A 6 20.27 -9.10 -19.05
N LEU A 7 19.63 -10.20 -18.65
CA LEU A 7 19.36 -11.35 -19.52
C LEU A 7 18.21 -11.07 -20.51
N LEU A 8 17.22 -10.29 -20.10
CA LEU A 8 16.06 -9.90 -20.92
C LEU A 8 16.42 -9.04 -22.13
N GLN A 9 17.58 -8.36 -22.12
CA GLN A 9 18.07 -7.62 -23.28
C GLN A 9 18.46 -8.55 -24.44
N HIS A 10 18.75 -9.81 -24.13
CA HIS A 10 19.17 -10.82 -25.09
C HIS A 10 18.03 -11.80 -25.46
N LEU A 11 16.86 -11.64 -24.84
CA LEU A 11 15.67 -12.46 -25.07
C LEU A 11 14.75 -11.85 -26.13
N SER A 12 13.87 -12.68 -26.69
CA SER A 12 12.94 -12.27 -27.74
C SER A 12 11.83 -11.35 -27.20
N ASP A 13 11.12 -10.65 -28.09
CA ASP A 13 9.96 -9.84 -27.69
C ASP A 13 8.84 -10.68 -27.03
N GLU A 14 8.73 -11.95 -27.43
CA GLU A 14 7.77 -12.89 -26.86
C GLU A 14 8.12 -13.27 -25.42
N ASP A 15 9.41 -13.52 -25.15
CA ASP A 15 9.90 -13.78 -23.79
C ASP A 15 9.71 -12.57 -22.86
N ARG A 16 9.92 -11.35 -23.40
CA ARG A 16 9.65 -10.10 -22.66
C ARG A 16 8.17 -9.95 -22.33
N ALA A 17 7.28 -10.27 -23.27
CA ALA A 17 5.84 -10.25 -23.03
C ALA A 17 5.42 -11.30 -21.98
N ASN A 18 6.00 -12.50 -22.03
CA ASN A 18 5.75 -13.56 -21.04
C ASN A 18 6.26 -13.17 -19.66
N HIS A 19 7.42 -12.51 -19.58
CA HIS A 19 7.92 -11.97 -18.33
C HIS A 19 6.96 -10.95 -17.71
N LEU A 20 6.50 -9.95 -18.47
CA LEU A 20 5.54 -8.96 -17.97
C LEU A 20 4.23 -9.60 -17.50
N LYS A 21 3.74 -10.62 -18.21
CA LYS A 21 2.55 -11.39 -17.79
C LYS A 21 2.80 -12.13 -16.47
N ALA A 22 3.96 -12.76 -16.32
CA ALA A 22 4.31 -13.46 -15.08
C ALA A 22 4.39 -12.51 -13.89
N LEU A 23 5.00 -11.33 -14.06
CA LEU A 23 5.04 -10.29 -13.03
C LEU A 23 3.64 -9.85 -12.62
N ALA A 24 2.78 -9.56 -13.60
CA ALA A 24 1.40 -9.17 -13.35
C ALA A 24 0.61 -10.27 -12.63
N ALA A 25 0.80 -11.53 -13.01
CA ALA A 25 0.15 -12.67 -12.39
C ALA A 25 0.57 -12.84 -10.93
N VAL A 26 1.88 -12.80 -10.63
CA VAL A 26 2.37 -12.89 -9.24
C VAL A 26 1.90 -11.70 -8.41
N LYS A 27 1.98 -10.47 -8.95
CA LYS A 27 1.51 -9.27 -8.24
C LYS A 27 0.02 -9.38 -7.90
N SER A 28 -0.80 -9.80 -8.87
CA SER A 28 -2.24 -9.97 -8.67
C SER A 28 -2.55 -11.05 -7.65
N ALA A 29 -1.91 -12.23 -7.77
CA ALA A 29 -2.14 -13.35 -6.88
C ALA A 29 -1.71 -13.03 -5.43
N PHE A 30 -0.58 -12.33 -5.27
CA PHE A 30 -0.10 -11.91 -3.96
C PHE A 30 -1.05 -10.89 -3.32
N ALA A 31 -1.51 -9.89 -4.08
CA ALA A 31 -2.45 -8.88 -3.60
C ALA A 31 -3.82 -9.49 -3.25
N GLU A 32 -4.30 -10.45 -4.04
CA GLU A 32 -5.56 -11.17 -3.75
C GLU A 32 -5.45 -11.99 -2.46
N TYR A 33 -4.30 -12.63 -2.21
CA TYR A 33 -4.10 -13.45 -1.03
C TYR A 33 -3.88 -12.62 0.25
N THR A 34 -3.12 -11.52 0.16
CA THR A 34 -2.63 -10.78 1.33
C THR A 34 -3.29 -9.42 1.54
N LYS A 35 -4.02 -8.90 0.55
CA LYS A 35 -4.51 -7.51 0.46
C LYS A 35 -3.38 -6.45 0.47
N VAL A 36 -2.12 -6.86 0.38
CA VAL A 36 -0.96 -5.97 0.33
C VAL A 36 -0.44 -5.92 -1.10
N GLU A 37 -0.28 -4.71 -1.63
CA GLU A 37 0.32 -4.51 -2.94
C GLU A 37 1.85 -4.57 -2.86
N VAL A 38 2.46 -5.22 -3.85
CA VAL A 38 3.91 -5.18 -4.02
C VAL A 38 4.26 -3.98 -4.90
N ASP A 39 4.82 -2.95 -4.27
CA ASP A 39 5.17 -1.69 -4.93
C ASP A 39 6.48 -1.75 -5.72
N ASN A 40 7.37 -2.69 -5.38
CA ASN A 40 8.66 -2.85 -6.04
C ASN A 40 8.67 -4.09 -6.96
N PRO A 41 8.58 -3.91 -8.30
CA PRO A 41 8.61 -5.00 -9.27
C PRO A 41 9.88 -5.85 -9.20
N ALA A 42 11.01 -5.24 -8.82
CA ALA A 42 12.31 -5.93 -8.75
C ALA A 42 12.31 -7.08 -7.73
N LEU A 43 11.45 -7.04 -6.71
CA LEU A 43 11.28 -8.14 -5.74
C LEU A 43 10.64 -9.36 -6.39
N ILE A 44 9.76 -9.14 -7.38
CA ILE A 44 9.07 -10.20 -8.10
C ILE A 44 9.95 -10.72 -9.25
N GLU A 45 10.63 -9.82 -9.96
CA GLU A 45 11.53 -10.14 -11.08
C GLU A 45 12.64 -11.11 -10.68
N ASN A 46 13.18 -10.95 -9.47
CA ASN A 46 14.29 -11.76 -8.99
C ASN A 46 13.87 -13.09 -8.35
N LEU A 47 12.57 -13.38 -8.26
CA LEU A 47 12.09 -14.64 -7.69
C LEU A 47 12.53 -15.83 -8.56
N PRO A 48 13.04 -16.92 -7.96
CA PRO A 48 13.44 -18.12 -8.70
C PRO A 48 12.35 -18.66 -9.63
N ALA A 49 11.10 -18.75 -9.15
CA ALA A 49 9.96 -19.24 -9.92
C ALA A 49 9.67 -18.37 -11.18
N VAL A 50 9.80 -17.04 -11.07
CA VAL A 50 9.63 -16.13 -12.22
C VAL A 50 10.78 -16.29 -13.20
N ARG A 51 12.02 -16.40 -12.69
CA ARG A 51 13.20 -16.59 -13.54
C ARG A 51 13.13 -17.90 -14.32
N GLU A 52 12.75 -19.00 -13.69
CA GLU A 52 12.63 -20.31 -14.34
C GLU A 52 11.52 -20.35 -15.40
N HIS A 53 10.36 -19.76 -15.09
CA HIS A 53 9.27 -19.62 -16.05
C HIS A 53 9.70 -18.81 -17.29
N VAL A 54 10.40 -17.69 -17.11
CA VAL A 54 10.85 -16.82 -18.20
C VAL A 54 11.97 -17.46 -19.01
N LEU A 55 12.99 -18.03 -18.35
CA LEU A 55 14.13 -18.66 -19.03
C LEU A 55 13.74 -19.95 -19.78
N SER A 56 12.65 -20.60 -19.38
CA SER A 56 12.10 -21.76 -20.10
C SER A 56 11.18 -21.36 -21.27
N GLY A 57 10.98 -20.06 -21.53
CA GLY A 57 10.03 -19.60 -22.54
C GLY A 57 8.58 -19.98 -22.22
N GLY A 58 8.25 -20.18 -20.94
CA GLY A 58 6.94 -20.65 -20.49
C GLY A 58 6.72 -22.16 -20.58
N ALA A 59 7.76 -22.95 -20.87
CA ALA A 59 7.66 -24.42 -20.84
C ALA A 59 7.50 -24.97 -19.41
N ILE A 60 8.05 -24.27 -18.42
CA ILE A 60 7.80 -24.52 -17.00
C ILE A 60 6.65 -23.61 -16.57
N GLU A 61 5.60 -24.18 -15.99
CA GLU A 61 4.48 -23.38 -15.46
C GLU A 61 4.94 -22.47 -14.31
N LEU A 62 4.33 -21.29 -14.23
CA LEU A 62 4.64 -20.34 -13.17
C LEU A 62 4.09 -20.85 -11.84
N ASP A 63 4.99 -21.26 -10.95
CA ASP A 63 4.62 -21.65 -9.59
C ASP A 63 4.29 -20.41 -8.73
N LEU A 64 3.01 -20.06 -8.71
CA LEU A 64 2.48 -18.95 -7.93
C LEU A 64 2.60 -19.18 -6.42
N GLU A 65 2.50 -20.43 -5.94
CA GLU A 65 2.60 -20.73 -4.52
C GLU A 65 4.04 -20.50 -4.02
N ALA A 66 5.03 -21.01 -4.75
CA ALA A 66 6.43 -20.78 -4.44
C ALA A 66 6.81 -19.29 -4.56
N ALA A 67 6.27 -18.59 -5.56
CA ALA A 67 6.48 -17.14 -5.72
C ALA A 67 5.91 -16.36 -4.53
N ILE A 68 4.68 -16.65 -4.09
CA ILE A 68 4.05 -16.02 -2.93
C ILE A 68 4.82 -16.34 -1.65
N ALA A 69 5.24 -17.59 -1.44
CA ALA A 69 6.02 -17.98 -0.26
C ALA A 69 7.35 -17.24 -0.20
N SER A 70 8.02 -17.08 -1.35
CA SER A 70 9.27 -16.32 -1.44
C SER A 70 9.05 -14.84 -1.14
N LEU A 71 7.97 -14.24 -1.66
CA LEU A 71 7.62 -12.84 -1.34
C LEU A 71 7.30 -12.63 0.14
N LYS A 72 6.63 -13.58 0.80
CA LYS A 72 6.38 -13.50 2.25
C LYS A 72 7.66 -13.54 3.08
N ALA A 73 8.70 -14.22 2.59
CA ALA A 73 9.99 -14.33 3.27
C ALA A 73 10.84 -13.05 3.12
N GLU A 74 10.54 -12.17 2.15
CA GLU A 74 11.25 -10.92 1.98
C GLU A 74 11.01 -9.97 3.16
N PRO A 75 12.07 -9.48 3.85
CA PRO A 75 11.91 -8.68 5.05
C PRO A 75 11.04 -7.43 4.87
N SER A 76 11.17 -6.72 3.75
CA SER A 76 10.37 -5.53 3.45
C SER A 76 8.88 -5.84 3.27
N ILE A 77 8.55 -7.01 2.72
CA ILE A 77 7.18 -7.46 2.49
C ILE A 77 6.60 -8.04 3.79
N SER A 78 7.38 -8.84 4.53
CA SER A 78 6.94 -9.35 5.83
C SER A 78 6.56 -8.22 6.80
N ALA A 79 7.31 -7.12 6.79
CA ALA A 79 6.99 -5.93 7.60
C ALA A 79 5.69 -5.26 7.15
N SER A 80 5.43 -5.13 5.84
CA SER A 80 4.18 -4.56 5.34
C SER A 80 2.98 -5.45 5.62
N LEU A 81 3.14 -6.78 5.54
CA LEU A 81 2.12 -7.75 5.94
C LEU A 81 1.77 -7.62 7.42
N ILE A 82 2.77 -7.56 8.30
CA ILE A 82 2.56 -7.38 9.74
C ILE A 82 1.85 -6.05 10.04
N ALA A 83 2.23 -4.97 9.34
CA ALA A 83 1.57 -3.68 9.48
C ALA A 83 0.10 -3.74 9.06
N ALA A 84 -0.19 -4.37 7.92
CA ALA A 84 -1.57 -4.55 7.44
C ALA A 84 -2.41 -5.41 8.40
N GLU A 85 -1.85 -6.50 8.93
CA GLU A 85 -2.53 -7.33 9.94
C GLU A 85 -2.82 -6.55 11.23
N LEU A 86 -1.86 -5.72 11.67
CA LEU A 86 -2.03 -4.87 12.85
C LEU A 86 -3.14 -3.83 12.64
N GLU A 87 -3.19 -3.20 11.47
CA GLU A 87 -4.26 -2.26 11.11
C GLU A 87 -5.63 -2.95 11.06
N GLU A 88 -5.73 -4.13 10.44
CA GLU A 88 -6.98 -4.90 10.39
C GLU A 88 -7.44 -5.30 11.80
N ALA A 89 -6.53 -5.72 12.67
CA ALA A 89 -6.81 -6.03 14.07
C ALA A 89 -7.26 -4.80 14.88
N GLN A 90 -6.64 -3.63 14.65
CA GLN A 90 -7.05 -2.37 15.27
C GLN A 90 -8.46 -1.96 14.81
N HIS A 91 -8.76 -2.06 13.51
CA HIS A 91 -10.10 -1.80 12.98
C HIS A 91 -11.15 -2.74 13.56
N ALA A 92 -10.85 -4.03 13.69
CA ALA A 92 -11.74 -5.01 14.32
C ALA A 92 -12.00 -4.66 15.79
N THR A 93 -10.97 -4.25 16.52
CA THR A 93 -11.08 -3.82 17.92
C THR A 93 -11.97 -2.58 18.06
N ILE A 94 -11.73 -1.55 17.24
CA ILE A 94 -12.56 -0.33 17.23
C ILE A 94 -14.01 -0.69 16.89
N ARG A 95 -14.24 -1.56 15.90
CA ARG A 95 -15.60 -2.00 15.52
C ARG A 95 -16.30 -2.67 16.70
N ARG A 96 -15.60 -3.56 17.42
CA ARG A 96 -16.13 -4.27 18.59
C ARG A 96 -16.39 -3.32 19.77
N GLU A 97 -15.46 -2.42 20.07
CA GLU A 97 -15.62 -1.45 21.16
C GLU A 97 -16.76 -0.47 20.89
N THR A 98 -16.96 -0.08 19.62
CA THR A 98 -18.02 0.85 19.23
C THR A 98 -19.35 0.19 18.91
N GLU A 99 -19.43 -1.14 18.99
CA GLU A 99 -20.65 -1.90 18.75
C GLU A 99 -21.68 -1.61 19.85
N GLY A 100 -22.87 -1.15 19.46
CA GLY A 100 -23.92 -0.75 20.40
C GLY A 100 -23.78 0.66 21.00
N MET A 101 -22.69 1.39 20.70
CA MET A 101 -22.54 2.78 21.13
C MET A 101 -23.48 3.73 20.38
N SER A 102 -24.09 4.67 21.09
CA SER A 102 -24.84 5.77 20.48
C SER A 102 -23.92 6.65 19.62
N ARG A 103 -24.49 7.44 18.69
CA ARG A 103 -23.70 8.33 17.82
C ARG A 103 -22.82 9.29 18.62
N GLN A 104 -23.33 9.83 19.73
CA GLN A 104 -22.62 10.79 20.57
C GLN A 104 -21.50 10.11 21.39
N ALA A 105 -21.72 8.87 21.85
CA ALA A 105 -20.70 8.06 22.51
C ALA A 105 -19.55 7.72 21.54
N ARG A 106 -19.85 7.35 20.28
CA ARG A 106 -18.84 7.09 19.25
C ARG A 106 -17.97 8.31 18.93
N MET A 107 -18.57 9.49 18.86
CA MET A 107 -17.80 10.74 18.67
C MET A 107 -16.87 11.04 19.85
N THR A 108 -17.31 10.74 21.08
CA THR A 108 -16.51 10.94 22.28
C THR A 108 -15.35 9.95 22.31
N TYR A 109 -15.63 8.67 22.06
CA TYR A 109 -14.63 7.62 21.88
C TYR A 109 -13.59 7.98 20.82
N ALA A 110 -14.02 8.47 19.65
CA ALA A 110 -13.11 8.87 18.57
C ALA A 110 -12.17 10.01 19.00
N ARG A 111 -12.65 10.99 19.77
CA ARG A 111 -11.82 12.08 20.30
C ARG A 111 -10.82 11.59 21.34
N GLU A 112 -11.25 10.74 22.27
CA GLU A 112 -10.39 10.17 23.32
C GLU A 112 -9.27 9.31 22.73
N ARG A 113 -9.56 8.57 21.65
CA ARG A 113 -8.59 7.73 20.94
C ARG A 113 -7.84 8.46 19.81
N GLY A 114 -8.08 9.76 19.62
CA GLY A 114 -7.43 10.56 18.57
C GLY A 114 -7.80 10.16 17.13
N LEU A 115 -8.87 9.39 16.94
CA LEU A 115 -9.38 8.92 15.65
C LEU A 115 -10.17 9.99 14.89
N ASP A 116 -10.42 11.16 15.50
CA ASP A 116 -11.07 12.31 14.83
C ASP A 116 -10.11 13.14 13.96
N ARG A 117 -8.81 12.84 14.06
CA ARG A 117 -7.76 13.55 13.33
C ARG A 117 -7.70 13.07 11.88
N PRO A 118 -7.31 13.94 10.93
CA PRO A 118 -7.01 13.51 9.57
C PRO A 118 -5.96 12.39 9.60
N ARG A 119 -6.17 11.33 8.80
CA ARG A 119 -5.17 10.28 8.67
C ARG A 119 -3.90 10.87 8.07
N SER A 120 -2.73 10.49 8.58
CA SER A 120 -1.43 11.05 8.15
C SER A 120 -0.99 10.60 6.76
N ASP A 121 -1.50 9.47 6.28
CA ASP A 121 -1.28 8.90 4.95
C ASP A 121 -2.14 9.58 3.87
N VAL A 122 -3.34 10.02 4.25
CA VAL A 122 -4.13 10.98 3.47
C VAL A 122 -3.56 12.35 3.75
N SER A 123 -2.36 12.62 3.20
CA SER A 123 -1.78 13.96 3.21
C SER A 123 -2.90 14.95 2.88
N SER A 124 -3.15 15.88 3.79
CA SER A 124 -3.92 17.08 3.46
C SER A 124 -3.15 17.70 2.30
N SER A 125 -3.65 17.49 1.08
CA SER A 125 -2.96 17.74 -0.20
C SER A 125 -2.69 19.22 -0.47
N MET A 126 -2.78 20.06 0.56
CA MET A 126 -2.54 21.47 0.51
C MET A 126 -1.23 21.76 1.24
N THR A 127 -0.26 22.24 0.47
CA THR A 127 0.94 22.89 0.97
C THR A 127 0.58 24.11 1.82
N LEU A 128 1.50 24.55 2.69
CA LEU A 128 1.34 25.78 3.48
C LEU A 128 0.98 26.99 2.59
N SER A 129 1.56 27.04 1.39
CA SER A 129 1.31 28.05 0.36
C SER A 129 -0.17 28.10 -0.06
N GLU A 130 -0.77 26.93 -0.29
CA GLU A 130 -2.16 26.78 -0.71
C GLU A 130 -3.11 27.11 0.45
N HIS A 131 -2.76 26.75 1.67
CA HIS A 131 -3.52 27.16 2.85
C HIS A 131 -3.48 28.68 3.07
N LEU A 132 -2.33 29.33 2.87
CA LEU A 132 -2.20 30.79 2.94
C LEU A 132 -3.00 31.49 1.85
N ALA A 133 -3.12 30.89 0.66
CA ALA A 133 -3.96 31.40 -0.41
C ALA A 133 -5.46 31.39 -0.03
N VAL A 134 -5.94 30.31 0.59
CA VAL A 134 -7.32 30.22 1.10
C VAL A 134 -7.56 31.21 2.24
N LEU A 135 -6.61 31.36 3.17
CA LEU A 135 -6.72 32.30 4.29
C LEU A 135 -6.84 33.76 3.82
N LYS A 136 -6.20 34.14 2.70
CA LYS A 136 -6.29 35.49 2.13
C LYS A 136 -7.70 35.84 1.63
N GLY A 137 -8.47 34.85 1.18
CA GLY A 137 -9.84 35.04 0.68
C GLY A 137 -10.93 35.03 1.76
N LEU A 138 -10.57 34.68 3.01
CA LEU A 138 -11.54 34.53 4.11
C LEU A 138 -11.64 35.77 4.99
N GLY A 139 -12.81 35.97 5.61
CA GLY A 139 -13.02 36.97 6.64
C GLY A 139 -12.23 36.67 7.94
N PRO A 140 -11.98 37.66 8.81
CA PRO A 140 -11.10 37.50 9.98
C PRO A 140 -11.49 36.35 10.93
N GLN A 141 -12.78 36.17 11.21
CA GLN A 141 -13.26 35.08 12.07
C GLN A 141 -13.15 33.70 11.39
N GLN A 142 -13.36 33.64 10.08
CA GLN A 142 -13.24 32.42 9.29
C GLN A 142 -11.79 31.95 9.17
N ARG A 143 -10.83 32.90 9.09
CA ARG A 143 -9.40 32.58 9.12
C ARG A 143 -8.99 31.88 10.41
N MET A 144 -9.40 32.41 11.56
CA MET A 144 -9.05 31.80 12.85
C MET A 144 -9.68 30.41 13.04
N ALA A 145 -10.88 30.18 12.49
CA ALA A 145 -11.51 28.86 12.53
C ALA A 145 -10.82 27.87 11.59
N TYR A 146 -10.45 28.32 10.38
CA TYR A 146 -9.73 27.52 9.39
C TYR A 146 -8.31 27.16 9.88
N ALA A 147 -7.55 28.14 10.38
CA ALA A 147 -6.21 27.95 10.94
C ALA A 147 -6.20 26.92 12.08
N ARG A 148 -7.16 27.01 13.02
CA ARG A 148 -7.32 26.02 14.11
C ARG A 148 -7.67 24.63 13.61
N ARG A 149 -8.53 24.53 12.58
CA ARG A 149 -8.96 23.25 12.00
C ARG A 149 -7.82 22.54 11.25
N HIS A 150 -6.90 23.31 10.67
CA HIS A 150 -5.81 22.80 9.83
C HIS A 150 -4.43 22.87 10.50
N GLY A 151 -4.35 23.24 11.79
CA GLY A 151 -3.09 23.24 12.55
C GLY A 151 -2.06 24.28 12.09
N ILE A 152 -2.53 25.37 11.48
CA ILE A 152 -1.69 26.41 10.89
C ILE A 152 -1.59 27.55 11.90
N SER A 153 -0.58 27.51 12.76
CA SER A 153 -0.31 28.56 13.76
C SER A 153 0.67 29.59 13.24
#